data_AF-A0A3A8KTM4-F1
#
_entry.id   AF-A0A3A8KTM4-F1
#
_cell.length_a   1.000
_cell.length_b   1.000
_cell.length_c   1.000
_cell.angle_alpha   90.00
_cell.angle_beta   90.00
_cell.angle_gamma   90.00
#
_symmetry.space_group_name_H-M   'P 1'
#
loop_
_entity.id
_entity.type
_entity.pdbx_description
1 polymer ?
#
loop_
_entity_poly.entity_id
_entity_poly.type
_entity_poly.pdbx_seq_one_letter_code
_entity_poly.pdbx_strand_id
1 'polypeptide(L)'
;MLLAAVLLGGCVGTRAASSPGLETAGALPESPGSGKPLAFALRPSHEEPELVSVRHRVAAGETMYRIAKTYGITVEELSLANGIKDPKELSVGRELLIPGSERPQYGDPGPLSDEEPELVLTKPGQAPVSTPRRSGPVVTRKEDPPRARVVSGRPGAPSRPKLATQGLLDWPLRGVLYGRFGKKGREPHDGIDLAAPAGTPIKTAQAGTVLYAGEQKGYGLIVIVEHSSTLITLYAHNRDLRVRTGQKVRREQVIATVGESGRTSGPHVHFEVRVDGKPVDPLEYLGVMPPA
;
A
#
# COMPACT_ATOMS: atom_id res chain seq x y z
N MET A 1 55.52 55.39 -9.15
CA MET A 1 54.62 54.45 -8.46
C MET A 1 54.41 53.22 -9.33
N LEU A 2 54.42 52.07 -8.66
CA LEU A 2 54.17 50.69 -9.06
C LEU A 2 53.77 50.33 -10.52
N LEU A 3 54.58 49.43 -11.05
CA LEU A 3 54.27 48.09 -11.59
C LEU A 3 53.67 47.89 -13.00
N ALA A 4 54.26 46.84 -13.61
CA ALA A 4 53.70 45.86 -14.54
C ALA A 4 53.83 46.15 -16.04
N ALA A 5 54.67 45.36 -16.71
CA ALA A 5 54.22 44.19 -17.48
C ALA A 5 55.40 43.57 -18.24
N VAL A 6 55.74 42.32 -17.93
CA VAL A 6 56.52 41.43 -18.79
C VAL A 6 55.60 40.29 -19.16
N LEU A 7 55.34 40.10 -20.46
CA LEU A 7 55.03 38.78 -21.00
C LEU A 7 55.73 38.60 -22.36
N LEU A 8 56.49 37.51 -22.40
CA LEU A 8 57.29 36.99 -23.49
C LEU A 8 56.45 36.20 -24.49
N GLY A 9 56.96 36.16 -25.73
CA GLY A 9 57.21 34.88 -26.40
C GLY A 9 56.06 34.26 -27.19
N GLY A 10 56.08 34.50 -28.51
CA GLY A 10 55.21 33.84 -29.47
C GLY A 10 55.70 32.47 -29.96
N CYS A 11 54.71 31.76 -30.53
CA CYS A 11 54.76 30.84 -31.67
C CYS A 11 55.54 29.53 -31.58
N VAL A 12 54.81 28.41 -31.42
CA VAL A 12 55.05 27.16 -32.17
C VAL A 12 53.71 26.45 -32.42
N GLY A 13 53.51 25.93 -33.64
CA GLY A 13 52.82 24.65 -33.83
C GLY A 13 51.46 24.69 -34.52
N THR A 14 51.46 24.72 -35.84
CA THR A 14 50.33 24.29 -36.70
C THR A 14 49.95 22.84 -36.40
N ARG A 15 48.67 22.58 -36.12
CA ARG A 15 48.07 21.25 -36.31
C ARG A 15 46.62 21.36 -36.75
N ALA A 16 46.30 20.55 -37.75
CA ALA A 16 45.07 20.52 -38.53
C ALA A 16 43.80 20.43 -37.67
N ALA A 17 42.79 21.20 -38.06
CA ALA A 17 41.43 21.06 -37.59
C ALA A 17 40.76 19.86 -38.31
N SER A 18 40.44 18.82 -37.55
CA SER A 18 39.40 17.86 -37.89
C SER A 18 38.34 17.92 -36.80
N SER A 19 37.10 18.13 -37.22
CA SER A 19 35.91 18.31 -36.39
C SER A 19 35.75 17.20 -35.34
N PRO A 20 35.22 17.50 -34.12
CA PRO A 20 34.82 16.44 -33.22
C PRO A 20 33.56 15.76 -33.77
N GLY A 21 33.69 14.45 -33.95
CA GLY A 21 32.63 13.55 -34.34
C GLY A 21 31.53 13.48 -33.28
N LEU A 22 30.34 13.30 -33.80
CA LEU A 22 29.12 12.87 -33.12
C LEU A 22 29.43 11.66 -32.23
N GLU A 23 29.50 11.85 -30.90
CA GLU A 23 29.53 10.73 -29.96
C GLU A 23 28.20 9.98 -30.08
N THR A 24 28.30 8.80 -30.67
CA THR A 24 27.27 7.77 -30.73
C THR A 24 26.69 7.53 -29.35
N ALA A 25 25.37 7.73 -29.24
CA ALA A 25 24.56 7.22 -28.14
C ALA A 25 24.94 5.75 -27.89
N GLY A 26 25.49 5.49 -26.71
CA GLY A 26 25.78 4.14 -26.24
C GLY A 26 24.51 3.30 -26.33
N ALA A 27 24.65 2.16 -26.98
CA ALA A 27 23.61 1.15 -27.12
C ALA A 27 22.95 0.85 -25.76
N LEU A 28 21.62 0.69 -25.80
CA LEU A 28 20.83 0.12 -24.72
C LEU A 28 21.49 -1.19 -24.26
N PRO A 29 21.60 -1.46 -22.94
CA PRO A 29 22.16 -2.72 -22.47
C PRO A 29 21.34 -3.88 -23.05
N GLU A 30 22.04 -4.82 -23.69
CA GLU A 30 21.45 -6.06 -24.19
C GLU A 30 20.69 -6.81 -23.09
N SER A 31 19.56 -7.39 -23.49
CA SER A 31 18.69 -8.21 -22.65
C SER A 31 19.50 -9.29 -21.92
N PRO A 32 19.44 -9.40 -20.59
CA PRO A 32 20.27 -10.37 -19.88
C PRO A 32 19.82 -11.80 -20.22
N GLY A 33 20.78 -12.57 -20.73
CA GLY A 33 20.62 -13.99 -21.05
C GLY A 33 20.22 -14.84 -19.85
N SER A 34 19.39 -15.85 -20.15
CA SER A 34 19.21 -17.12 -19.44
C SER A 34 19.34 -17.08 -17.90
N GLY A 35 18.56 -16.24 -17.23
CA GLY A 35 18.06 -16.60 -15.90
C GLY A 35 17.07 -17.76 -16.04
N LYS A 36 16.86 -18.56 -14.98
CA LYS A 36 15.71 -19.47 -14.91
C LYS A 36 14.47 -18.68 -15.38
N PRO A 37 13.63 -19.22 -16.29
CA PRO A 37 12.37 -18.58 -16.62
C PRO A 37 11.64 -18.27 -15.32
N LEU A 38 11.16 -17.04 -15.15
CA LEU A 38 10.27 -16.71 -14.04
C LEU A 38 9.17 -17.78 -14.03
N ALA A 39 9.09 -18.57 -12.96
CA ALA A 39 8.20 -19.73 -12.89
C ALA A 39 6.71 -19.37 -12.94
N PHE A 40 6.39 -18.07 -13.03
CA PHE A 40 5.07 -17.52 -13.15
C PHE A 40 5.03 -16.56 -14.34
N ALA A 41 4.01 -16.71 -15.18
CA ALA A 41 3.76 -15.78 -16.27
C ALA A 41 3.12 -14.51 -15.69
N LEU A 42 3.78 -13.37 -15.88
CA LEU A 42 3.11 -12.09 -15.73
C LEU A 42 2.05 -11.97 -16.83
N ARG A 43 0.89 -11.43 -16.47
CA ARG A 43 -0.17 -11.25 -17.45
C ARG A 43 0.34 -10.33 -18.57
N PRO A 44 -0.05 -10.55 -19.83
CA PRO A 44 0.24 -9.59 -20.90
C PRO A 44 -0.31 -8.21 -20.52
N SER A 45 0.25 -7.16 -21.11
CA SER A 45 -0.08 -5.76 -20.80
C SER A 45 -1.58 -5.57 -20.60
N HIS A 46 -1.98 -5.30 -19.35
CA HIS A 46 -3.36 -5.00 -18.98
C HIS A 46 -3.54 -3.49 -18.85
N GLU A 47 -4.79 -3.04 -18.89
CA GLU A 47 -5.10 -1.64 -18.62
C GLU A 47 -5.08 -1.41 -17.11
N GLU A 48 -4.11 -0.64 -16.62
CA GLU A 48 -4.08 -0.19 -15.23
C GLU A 48 -5.29 0.71 -14.98
N PRO A 49 -5.95 0.62 -13.81
CA PRO A 49 -7.06 1.48 -13.51
C PRO A 49 -6.60 2.95 -13.57
N GLU A 50 -7.42 3.81 -14.18
CA GLU A 50 -7.15 5.24 -14.12
C GLU A 50 -7.08 5.68 -12.66
N LEU A 51 -6.22 6.66 -12.36
CA LEU A 51 -6.20 7.34 -11.05
C LEU A 51 -7.49 8.18 -10.88
N VAL A 52 -8.64 7.51 -10.78
CA VAL A 52 -9.94 8.15 -10.66
C VAL A 52 -10.10 8.68 -9.26
N SER A 53 -10.60 9.90 -9.16
CA SER A 53 -10.99 10.52 -7.91
C SER A 53 -12.33 11.24 -8.06
N VAL A 54 -13.10 11.23 -6.98
CA VAL A 54 -14.34 12.02 -6.85
C VAL A 54 -14.10 13.13 -5.84
N ARG A 55 -14.67 14.30 -6.09
CA ARG A 55 -14.77 15.37 -5.09
C ARG A 55 -16.05 15.19 -4.30
N HIS A 56 -15.94 15.16 -2.97
CA HIS A 56 -17.06 15.09 -2.05
C HIS A 56 -17.06 16.36 -1.19
N ARG A 57 -18.19 17.07 -1.13
CA ARG A 57 -18.35 18.24 -0.26
C ARG A 57 -18.97 17.81 1.06
N VAL A 58 -18.25 18.03 2.15
CA VAL A 58 -18.67 17.64 3.50
C VAL A 58 -19.98 18.34 3.86
N ALA A 59 -21.03 17.57 4.12
CA ALA A 59 -22.30 18.01 4.64
C ALA A 59 -22.29 18.13 6.17
N ALA A 60 -23.28 18.82 6.72
CA ALA A 60 -23.42 18.96 8.17
C ALA A 60 -23.67 17.59 8.83
N GLY A 61 -22.90 17.26 9.86
CA GLY A 61 -23.03 16.00 10.61
C GLY A 61 -22.29 14.80 10.00
N GLU A 62 -21.58 14.98 8.89
CA GLU A 62 -20.69 13.96 8.37
C GLU A 62 -19.38 13.90 9.14
N THR A 63 -18.84 12.69 9.26
CA THR A 63 -17.51 12.44 9.82
C THR A 63 -16.63 11.79 8.78
N MET A 64 -15.31 11.94 8.92
CA MET A 64 -14.34 11.29 8.03
C MET A 64 -14.59 9.77 7.92
N TYR A 65 -15.00 9.16 9.04
CA TYR A 65 -15.37 7.75 9.10
C TYR A 65 -16.55 7.39 8.21
N ARG A 66 -17.65 8.16 8.26
CA ARG A 66 -18.82 7.88 7.42
C ARG A 66 -18.51 8.08 5.94
N ILE A 67 -17.83 9.17 5.61
CA ILE A 67 -17.44 9.46 4.23
C ILE A 67 -16.55 8.32 3.70
N ALA A 68 -15.48 7.97 4.43
CA ALA A 68 -14.59 6.88 4.04
C ALA A 68 -15.35 5.56 3.82
N LYS A 69 -16.24 5.21 4.76
CA LYS A 69 -17.09 4.00 4.66
C LYS A 69 -18.02 4.04 3.45
N THR A 70 -18.65 5.18 3.16
CA THR A 70 -19.53 5.35 2.00
C THR A 70 -18.81 5.11 0.68
N TYR A 71 -17.55 5.55 0.58
CA TYR A 71 -16.73 5.35 -0.61
C TYR A 71 -15.91 4.05 -0.59
N GLY A 72 -15.99 3.26 0.48
CA GLY A 72 -15.24 2.00 0.63
C GLY A 72 -13.72 2.19 0.70
N ILE A 73 -13.27 3.29 1.31
CA ILE A 73 -11.86 3.57 1.61
C ILE A 73 -11.65 3.68 3.13
N THR A 74 -10.41 3.70 3.59
CA THR A 74 -10.09 3.90 5.01
C THR A 74 -10.03 5.38 5.38
N VAL A 75 -10.18 5.68 6.67
CA VAL A 75 -10.06 7.04 7.20
C VAL A 75 -8.65 7.57 6.96
N GLU A 76 -7.65 6.70 7.09
CA GLU A 76 -6.24 7.00 6.87
C GLU A 76 -5.97 7.35 5.40
N GLU A 77 -6.47 6.56 4.44
CA GLU A 77 -6.36 6.84 3.00
C GLU A 77 -7.02 8.17 2.63
N LEU A 78 -8.23 8.41 3.14
CA LEU A 78 -8.96 9.66 2.91
C LEU A 78 -8.21 10.87 3.49
N SER A 79 -7.64 10.72 4.68
CA SER A 79 -6.86 11.77 5.33
C SER A 79 -5.57 12.07 4.56
N LEU A 80 -4.86 11.04 4.10
CA LEU A 80 -3.65 11.16 3.29
C LEU A 80 -3.91 11.89 1.97
N ALA A 81 -4.98 11.51 1.25
CA ALA A 81 -5.35 12.15 -0.02
C ALA A 81 -5.66 13.64 0.12
N ASN A 82 -6.07 14.07 1.31
CA ASN A 82 -6.53 15.44 1.58
C ASN A 82 -5.56 16.25 2.46
N GLY A 83 -4.40 15.70 2.81
CA GLY A 83 -3.42 16.34 3.68
C GLY A 83 -3.97 16.65 5.08
N ILE A 84 -4.92 15.85 5.57
CA ILE A 84 -5.54 16.01 6.90
C ILE A 84 -4.78 15.15 7.90
N LYS A 85 -4.29 15.76 8.98
CA LYS A 85 -3.52 15.04 10.01
C LYS A 85 -4.42 14.45 11.08
N ASP A 86 -5.38 15.24 11.57
CA ASP A 86 -6.41 14.78 12.50
C ASP A 86 -7.76 14.69 11.77
N PRO A 87 -8.34 13.48 11.61
CA PRO A 87 -9.66 13.29 11.02
C PRO A 87 -10.78 14.11 11.68
N LYS A 88 -10.60 14.55 12.93
CA LYS A 88 -11.56 15.37 13.69
C LYS A 88 -11.56 16.83 13.29
N GLU A 89 -10.55 17.32 12.57
CA GLU A 89 -10.48 18.70 12.07
C GLU A 89 -11.38 18.93 10.84
N LEU A 90 -12.17 17.92 10.44
CA LEU A 90 -13.06 18.01 9.30
C LEU A 90 -14.11 19.10 9.50
N SER A 91 -14.19 20.02 8.54
CA SER A 91 -15.12 21.16 8.57
C SER A 91 -16.19 21.01 7.50
N VAL A 92 -17.43 21.37 7.84
CA VAL A 92 -18.56 21.41 6.90
C VAL A 92 -18.24 22.33 5.72
N GLY A 93 -18.60 21.89 4.52
CA GLY A 93 -18.36 22.62 3.27
C GLY A 93 -16.97 22.43 2.68
N ARG A 94 -16.04 21.77 3.39
CA ARG A 94 -14.74 21.38 2.85
C ARG A 94 -14.93 20.39 1.70
N GLU A 95 -14.15 20.54 0.64
CA GLU A 95 -14.09 19.54 -0.42
C GLU A 95 -13.00 18.52 -0.10
N LEU A 96 -13.36 17.24 -0.18
CA LEU A 96 -12.48 16.11 -0.05
C LEU A 96 -12.28 15.43 -1.41
N LEU A 97 -11.03 15.12 -1.73
CA LEU A 97 -10.66 14.21 -2.78
C LEU A 97 -10.79 12.77 -2.26
N ILE A 98 -11.65 11.98 -2.90
CA ILE A 98 -11.83 10.57 -2.61
C ILE A 98 -11.04 9.76 -3.65
N PRO A 99 -9.88 9.18 -3.28
CA PRO A 99 -9.08 8.40 -4.22
C PRO A 99 -9.73 7.04 -4.53
N GLY A 100 -9.56 6.53 -5.75
CA GLY A 100 -9.93 5.16 -6.14
C GLY A 100 -11.43 4.87 -6.23
N SER A 101 -12.25 5.91 -6.13
CA SER A 101 -13.71 5.81 -6.15
C SER A 101 -14.29 6.73 -7.22
N GLU A 102 -15.01 6.12 -8.18
CA GLU A 102 -15.76 6.83 -9.22
C GLU A 102 -17.14 7.29 -8.74
N ARG A 103 -17.70 6.58 -7.76
CA ARG A 103 -19.03 6.83 -7.15
C ARG A 103 -19.08 6.29 -5.71
N PRO A 104 -19.99 6.80 -4.86
CA PRO A 104 -20.32 6.18 -3.58
C PRO A 104 -20.67 4.69 -3.74
N GLN A 105 -20.14 3.81 -2.90
CA GLN A 105 -20.49 2.38 -2.91
C GLN A 105 -21.86 2.13 -2.30
N TYR A 106 -22.21 2.94 -1.31
CA TYR A 106 -23.53 3.05 -0.73
C TYR A 106 -24.05 4.44 -1.09
N GLY A 107 -25.34 4.58 -1.40
CA GLY A 107 -25.95 5.89 -1.75
C GLY A 107 -25.67 6.97 -0.70
N ASP A 108 -26.00 8.23 -1.03
CA ASP A 108 -25.68 9.45 -0.26
C ASP A 108 -25.53 9.18 1.25
N PRO A 109 -24.41 9.59 1.90
CA PRO A 109 -24.27 9.45 3.35
C PRO A 109 -25.41 10.25 3.99
N GLY A 110 -26.49 9.55 4.31
CA GLY A 110 -27.66 10.17 4.90
C GLY A 110 -27.28 10.82 6.23
N PRO A 111 -28.04 11.83 6.68
CA PRO A 111 -27.85 12.39 8.00
C PRO A 111 -27.92 11.29 9.07
N LEU A 112 -27.08 11.44 10.10
CA LEU A 112 -26.98 10.64 11.32
C LEU A 112 -28.24 9.83 11.66
N SER A 113 -28.18 8.50 11.51
CA SER A 113 -28.90 7.60 12.41
C SER A 113 -27.97 7.30 13.59
N ASP A 114 -28.47 7.48 14.82
CA ASP A 114 -27.76 7.54 16.10
C ASP A 114 -26.99 6.28 16.56
N GLU A 115 -26.67 5.34 15.68
CA GLU A 115 -25.83 4.19 16.03
C GLU A 115 -24.36 4.46 15.68
N GLU A 116 -23.69 5.24 16.53
CA GLU A 116 -22.27 4.99 16.78
C GLU A 116 -22.15 3.70 17.62
N PRO A 117 -21.27 2.75 17.28
CA PRO A 117 -20.91 1.71 18.23
C PRO A 117 -20.11 2.38 19.35
N GLU A 118 -20.75 2.59 20.49
CA GLU A 118 -20.08 3.01 21.72
C GLU A 118 -18.96 2.01 22.02
N LEU A 119 -17.71 2.47 21.92
CA LEU A 119 -16.57 1.77 22.51
C LEU A 119 -16.76 1.81 24.03
N VAL A 120 -17.37 0.75 24.58
CA VAL A 120 -17.53 0.57 26.02
C VAL A 120 -16.13 0.36 26.63
N LEU A 121 -15.51 1.48 27.04
CA LEU A 121 -14.39 1.49 27.97
C LEU A 121 -14.90 1.12 29.36
N THR A 122 -14.81 -0.16 29.71
CA THR A 122 -14.94 -0.58 31.10
C THR A 122 -13.75 -0.01 31.89
N LYS A 123 -14.04 0.94 32.80
CA LYS A 123 -13.09 1.37 33.83
C LYS A 123 -13.02 0.31 34.95
N PRO A 124 -11.82 -0.05 35.45
CA PRO A 124 -11.69 -0.98 36.56
C PRO A 124 -11.78 -0.26 37.92
N GLY A 125 -12.43 -0.93 38.89
CA GLY A 125 -12.13 -0.80 40.31
C GLY A 125 -13.02 0.14 41.13
N GLN A 126 -13.97 -0.44 41.87
CA GLN A 126 -13.98 -0.36 43.34
C GLN A 126 -15.07 -1.27 43.92
N ALA A 127 -14.64 -2.20 44.79
CA ALA A 127 -15.51 -2.83 45.77
C ALA A 127 -15.86 -1.81 46.88
N PRO A 128 -16.95 -2.05 47.62
CA PRO A 128 -16.69 -2.44 49.01
C PRO A 128 -17.53 -3.62 49.48
N VAL A 129 -16.91 -4.41 50.35
CA VAL A 129 -17.47 -5.45 51.21
C VAL A 129 -18.02 -4.80 52.49
N SER A 130 -19.22 -5.19 52.97
CA SER A 130 -19.47 -5.77 54.32
C SER A 130 -20.99 -5.88 54.71
N THR A 131 -21.50 -7.13 54.70
CA THR A 131 -22.30 -7.92 55.71
C THR A 131 -23.22 -7.24 56.77
N PRO A 132 -24.08 -7.99 57.53
CA PRO A 132 -25.12 -8.97 57.17
C PRO A 132 -26.44 -8.80 58.00
N ARG A 133 -27.54 -9.51 57.67
CA ARG A 133 -28.68 -9.70 58.62
C ARG A 133 -29.31 -11.11 58.56
N ARG A 134 -29.35 -11.73 59.75
CA ARG A 134 -30.07 -12.93 60.25
C ARG A 134 -31.58 -12.98 59.86
N SER A 135 -32.35 -14.08 59.87
CA SER A 135 -32.21 -15.50 60.24
C SER A 135 -33.51 -16.29 59.97
N GLY A 136 -33.42 -17.52 59.42
CA GLY A 136 -34.19 -18.74 59.75
C GLY A 136 -35.54 -19.02 59.04
N PRO A 137 -36.10 -20.26 59.08
CA PRO A 137 -35.53 -21.56 59.48
C PRO A 137 -35.59 -22.67 58.40
N VAL A 138 -34.85 -23.73 58.70
CA VAL A 138 -34.59 -24.97 57.96
C VAL A 138 -35.84 -25.88 57.88
N VAL A 139 -36.13 -26.42 56.69
CA VAL A 139 -36.84 -27.69 56.52
C VAL A 139 -36.08 -28.56 55.52
N THR A 140 -35.71 -29.74 55.99
CA THR A 140 -34.97 -30.80 55.31
C THR A 140 -35.81 -31.51 54.25
N ARG A 141 -35.26 -31.76 53.05
CA ARG A 141 -35.66 -32.89 52.20
C ARG A 141 -34.49 -33.38 51.35
N LYS A 142 -34.36 -34.71 51.28
CA LYS A 142 -33.27 -35.50 50.69
C LYS A 142 -33.22 -35.44 49.15
N GLU A 143 -31.98 -35.38 48.65
CA GLU A 143 -31.29 -35.86 47.43
C GLU A 143 -32.02 -36.19 46.10
N ASP A 144 -31.42 -35.71 45.00
CA ASP A 144 -31.07 -36.46 43.76
C ASP A 144 -30.00 -35.66 42.95
N PRO A 145 -28.98 -36.29 42.30
CA PRO A 145 -27.96 -35.59 41.48
C PRO A 145 -28.23 -35.75 39.95
N PRO A 146 -27.34 -35.28 39.05
CA PRO A 146 -27.47 -34.07 38.24
C PRO A 146 -27.95 -34.32 36.79
N ARG A 147 -28.52 -33.30 36.14
CA ARG A 147 -28.58 -33.23 34.67
C ARG A 147 -27.98 -31.93 34.16
N ALA A 148 -26.77 -32.05 33.61
CA ALA A 148 -26.11 -31.03 32.82
C ALA A 148 -27.00 -30.66 31.61
N ARG A 149 -27.35 -29.39 31.51
CA ARG A 149 -28.07 -28.83 30.36
C ARG A 149 -27.02 -28.53 29.29
N VAL A 150 -26.86 -29.46 28.35
CA VAL A 150 -26.13 -29.25 27.11
C VAL A 150 -26.88 -28.19 26.30
N VAL A 151 -26.40 -26.96 26.32
CA VAL A 151 -26.81 -25.95 25.33
C VAL A 151 -26.02 -26.27 24.07
N SER A 152 -26.73 -26.80 23.08
CA SER A 152 -26.24 -27.01 21.72
C SER A 152 -25.83 -25.67 21.11
N GLY A 153 -24.52 -25.40 21.12
CA GLY A 153 -23.92 -24.34 20.32
C GLY A 153 -24.19 -24.62 18.85
N ARG A 154 -24.92 -23.71 18.20
CA ARG A 154 -25.00 -23.62 16.75
C ARG A 154 -23.57 -23.49 16.23
N PRO A 155 -23.10 -24.31 15.26
CA PRO A 155 -21.78 -24.11 14.68
C PRO A 155 -21.72 -22.71 14.10
N GLY A 156 -20.93 -21.84 14.73
CA GLY A 156 -20.54 -20.58 14.12
C GLY A 156 -19.88 -20.93 12.79
N ALA A 157 -20.37 -20.35 11.71
CA ALA A 157 -19.64 -20.33 10.45
C ALA A 157 -18.20 -19.89 10.78
N PRO A 158 -17.16 -20.53 10.22
CA PRO A 158 -15.80 -20.12 10.48
C PRO A 158 -15.68 -18.66 10.05
N SER A 159 -15.52 -17.78 11.03
CA SER A 159 -14.90 -16.48 10.78
C SER A 159 -13.56 -16.83 10.17
N ARG A 160 -13.34 -16.50 8.89
CA ARG A 160 -11.99 -16.48 8.35
C ARG A 160 -11.17 -15.66 9.36
N PRO A 161 -10.12 -16.23 9.97
CA PRO A 161 -9.25 -15.42 10.80
C PRO A 161 -8.85 -14.19 9.97
N LYS A 162 -8.74 -13.03 10.58
CA LYS A 162 -8.08 -11.89 9.97
C LYS A 162 -6.59 -12.29 9.89
N LEU A 163 -6.28 -12.98 8.78
CA LEU A 163 -5.50 -14.22 8.64
C LEU A 163 -4.02 -14.05 9.01
N ALA A 164 -3.32 -15.14 9.33
CA ALA A 164 -1.93 -15.19 9.85
C ALA A 164 -0.83 -14.47 9.02
N THR A 165 -1.20 -13.80 7.94
CA THR A 165 -0.35 -13.12 6.95
C THR A 165 -0.29 -11.60 7.12
N GLN A 166 -1.22 -10.98 7.87
CA GLN A 166 -1.29 -9.53 7.98
C GLN A 166 -0.05 -8.96 8.69
N GLY A 167 0.64 -8.01 8.05
CA GLY A 167 1.88 -7.40 8.57
C GLY A 167 3.15 -8.22 8.29
N LEU A 168 3.06 -9.28 7.49
CA LEU A 168 4.23 -10.03 7.01
C LEU A 168 5.13 -9.13 6.14
N LEU A 169 4.50 -8.28 5.32
CA LEU A 169 5.12 -7.37 4.38
C LEU A 169 5.00 -5.91 4.84
N ASP A 170 6.06 -5.14 4.63
CA ASP A 170 6.04 -3.68 4.77
C ASP A 170 5.40 -3.02 3.56
N TRP A 171 4.85 -1.82 3.79
CA TRP A 171 4.41 -0.94 2.72
C TRP A 171 5.62 -0.54 1.85
N PRO A 172 5.53 -0.67 0.51
CA PRO A 172 6.65 -0.36 -0.38
C PRO A 172 6.99 1.13 -0.40
N LEU A 173 5.99 1.97 -0.13
CA LEU A 173 6.11 3.40 0.11
C LEU A 173 4.89 3.89 0.89
N ARG A 174 4.98 5.13 1.36
CA ARG A 174 3.81 5.87 1.85
C ARG A 174 3.21 6.67 0.71
N GLY A 175 1.96 6.37 0.36
CA GLY A 175 1.26 6.96 -0.78
C GLY A 175 -0.24 6.84 -0.64
N VAL A 176 -0.97 7.39 -1.59
CA VAL A 176 -2.43 7.35 -1.62
C VAL A 176 -2.87 6.14 -2.44
N LEU A 177 -3.73 5.29 -1.87
CA LEU A 177 -4.25 4.11 -2.56
C LEU A 177 -5.34 4.51 -3.56
N TYR A 178 -5.08 4.32 -4.86
CA TYR A 178 -6.03 4.60 -5.95
C TYR A 178 -6.53 3.32 -6.63
N GLY A 179 -5.65 2.35 -6.87
CA GLY A 179 -5.99 1.07 -7.46
C GLY A 179 -6.08 -0.01 -6.40
N ARG A 180 -7.21 -0.73 -6.31
CA ARG A 180 -7.36 -1.90 -5.43
C ARG A 180 -7.28 -3.18 -6.24
N PHE A 181 -6.86 -4.25 -5.59
CA PHE A 181 -6.81 -5.59 -6.18
C PHE A 181 -8.21 -6.07 -6.60
N GLY A 182 -8.27 -6.84 -7.68
CA GLY A 182 -9.46 -7.58 -8.09
C GLY A 182 -10.24 -6.95 -9.24
N LYS A 183 -11.49 -7.39 -9.41
CA LYS A 183 -12.32 -7.08 -10.58
C LYS A 183 -13.16 -5.83 -10.35
N LYS A 184 -12.57 -4.64 -10.54
CA LYS A 184 -13.33 -3.39 -10.63
C LYS A 184 -13.10 -2.81 -12.03
N GLY A 185 -13.96 -3.19 -12.99
CA GLY A 185 -13.82 -2.85 -14.40
C GLY A 185 -13.89 -4.06 -15.33
N ARG A 186 -13.45 -3.90 -16.59
CA ARG A 186 -13.46 -4.99 -17.59
C ARG A 186 -12.36 -6.02 -17.36
N GLU A 187 -11.21 -5.59 -16.82
CA GLU A 187 -10.06 -6.46 -16.54
C GLU A 187 -9.77 -6.50 -15.02
N PRO A 188 -9.34 -7.66 -14.47
CA PRO A 188 -8.92 -7.74 -13.08
C PRO A 188 -7.57 -7.05 -12.87
N HIS A 189 -7.48 -6.23 -11.83
CA HIS A 189 -6.24 -5.63 -11.38
C HIS A 189 -5.43 -6.60 -10.49
N ASP A 190 -4.15 -6.85 -10.82
CA ASP A 190 -3.30 -7.87 -10.18
C ASP A 190 -2.65 -7.42 -8.86
N GLY A 191 -2.74 -6.14 -8.54
CA GLY A 191 -2.08 -5.54 -7.39
C GLY A 191 -2.85 -4.37 -6.81
N ILE A 192 -2.10 -3.44 -6.20
CA ILE A 192 -2.59 -2.15 -5.75
C ILE A 192 -1.75 -1.02 -6.34
N ASP A 193 -2.38 0.14 -6.53
CA ASP A 193 -1.68 1.34 -7.02
C ASP A 193 -1.59 2.39 -5.93
N LEU A 194 -0.35 2.78 -5.64
CA LEU A 194 -0.04 3.81 -4.65
C LEU A 194 0.51 5.04 -5.35
N ALA A 195 -0.32 6.08 -5.45
CA ALA A 195 0.09 7.35 -6.00
C ALA A 195 1.03 8.07 -5.02
N ALA A 196 2.14 8.55 -5.56
CA ALA A 196 3.13 9.36 -4.87
C ALA A 196 3.90 10.19 -5.90
N PRO A 197 4.55 11.30 -5.52
CA PRO A 197 5.33 12.10 -6.48
C PRO A 197 6.38 11.26 -7.20
N ALA A 198 6.58 11.52 -8.49
CA ALA A 198 7.63 10.87 -9.27
C ALA A 198 9.01 11.06 -8.59
N GLY A 199 9.78 9.98 -8.49
CA GLY A 199 11.04 9.93 -7.78
C GLY A 199 10.97 9.63 -6.30
N THR A 200 9.77 9.46 -5.73
CA THR A 200 9.61 8.96 -4.35
C THR A 200 10.31 7.60 -4.22
N PRO A 201 11.15 7.38 -3.19
CA PRO A 201 11.83 6.09 -3.00
C PRO A 201 10.84 4.94 -2.78
N ILE A 202 11.06 3.82 -3.47
CA ILE A 202 10.33 2.57 -3.30
C ILE A 202 11.25 1.59 -2.58
N LYS A 203 10.78 1.07 -1.44
CA LYS A 203 11.48 0.09 -0.62
C LYS A 203 10.95 -1.31 -0.90
N THR A 204 11.80 -2.31 -0.69
CA THR A 204 11.33 -3.70 -0.71
C THR A 204 10.50 -3.99 0.54
N ALA A 205 9.36 -4.65 0.34
CA ALA A 205 8.41 -5.01 1.39
C ALA A 205 8.98 -6.01 2.41
N GLN A 206 9.99 -6.79 2.02
CA GLN A 206 10.70 -7.71 2.91
C GLN A 206 12.09 -8.02 2.33
N ALA A 207 13.02 -8.50 3.17
CA ALA A 207 14.30 -9.00 2.67
C ALA A 207 14.10 -10.15 1.65
N GLY A 208 15.02 -10.29 0.70
CA GLY A 208 14.84 -11.26 -0.38
C GLY A 208 15.95 -11.24 -1.43
N THR A 209 15.68 -11.88 -2.57
CA THR A 209 16.55 -11.88 -3.75
C THR A 209 15.79 -11.33 -4.94
N VAL A 210 16.40 -10.40 -5.69
CA VAL A 210 15.81 -9.83 -6.90
C VAL A 210 15.81 -10.90 -7.99
N LEU A 211 14.63 -11.39 -8.37
CA LEU A 211 14.47 -12.34 -9.48
C LEU A 211 14.60 -11.66 -10.84
N TYR A 212 14.18 -10.40 -10.94
CA TYR A 212 14.22 -9.63 -12.17
C TYR A 212 14.24 -8.13 -11.87
N ALA A 213 15.06 -7.38 -12.61
CA ALA A 213 15.06 -5.93 -12.63
C ALA A 213 15.30 -5.46 -14.07
N GLY A 214 14.29 -4.88 -14.71
CA GLY A 214 14.35 -4.53 -16.13
C GLY A 214 13.01 -4.05 -16.68
N GLU A 215 12.95 -3.85 -18.00
CA GLU A 215 11.74 -3.40 -18.68
C GLU A 215 10.86 -4.57 -19.11
N GLN A 216 9.55 -4.43 -18.88
CA GLN A 216 8.54 -5.36 -19.32
C GLN A 216 7.37 -4.64 -19.98
N LYS A 217 6.92 -5.17 -21.13
CA LYS A 217 5.79 -4.61 -21.88
C LYS A 217 4.54 -4.50 -21.00
N GLY A 218 3.93 -3.31 -20.97
CA GLY A 218 2.79 -2.99 -20.11
C GLY A 218 3.21 -2.40 -18.77
N TYR A 219 3.96 -3.17 -17.96
CA TYR A 219 4.40 -2.75 -16.62
C TYR A 219 5.50 -1.68 -16.60
N GLY A 220 6.24 -1.51 -17.69
CA GLY A 220 7.39 -0.61 -17.75
C GLY A 220 8.61 -1.18 -17.02
N LEU A 221 9.37 -0.32 -16.33
CA LEU A 221 10.49 -0.76 -15.51
C LEU A 221 9.95 -1.41 -14.24
N ILE A 222 10.33 -2.67 -14.02
CA ILE A 222 9.90 -3.46 -12.87
C ILE A 222 11.06 -3.96 -12.02
N VAL A 223 10.75 -4.24 -10.76
CA VAL A 223 11.55 -5.08 -9.87
C VAL A 223 10.68 -6.22 -9.39
N ILE A 224 11.20 -7.44 -9.36
CA ILE A 224 10.57 -8.61 -8.76
C ILE A 224 11.49 -9.13 -7.67
N VAL A 225 10.98 -9.26 -6.45
CA VAL A 225 11.74 -9.77 -5.29
C VAL A 225 11.11 -11.07 -4.78
N GLU A 226 11.93 -12.11 -4.67
CA GLU A 226 11.57 -13.36 -3.99
C GLU A 226 11.92 -13.26 -2.51
N HIS A 227 10.93 -13.50 -1.65
CA HIS A 227 11.07 -13.52 -0.19
C HIS A 227 11.14 -14.95 0.35
N SER A 228 10.46 -15.90 -0.31
CA SER A 228 10.50 -17.33 -0.02
C SER A 228 10.19 -18.13 -1.29
N SER A 229 10.23 -19.45 -1.23
CA SER A 229 9.88 -20.33 -2.38
C SER A 229 8.46 -20.14 -2.90
N THR A 230 7.57 -19.53 -2.10
CA THR A 230 6.16 -19.33 -2.45
C THR A 230 5.76 -17.86 -2.51
N LEU A 231 6.51 -16.94 -1.89
CA LEU A 231 6.14 -15.54 -1.75
C LEU A 231 7.08 -14.62 -2.54
N ILE A 232 6.49 -13.84 -3.44
CA ILE A 232 7.20 -12.82 -4.22
C ILE A 232 6.42 -11.50 -4.21
N THR A 233 7.14 -10.41 -4.46
CA THR A 233 6.55 -9.08 -4.70
C THR A 233 7.03 -8.50 -6.01
N LEU A 234 6.16 -7.72 -6.67
CA LEU A 234 6.45 -7.00 -7.90
C LEU A 234 6.19 -5.51 -7.70
N TYR A 235 7.08 -4.69 -8.24
CA TYR A 235 7.03 -3.22 -8.17
C TYR A 235 7.16 -2.72 -9.61
N ALA A 236 6.14 -2.04 -10.13
CA ALA A 236 6.08 -1.60 -11.52
C ALA A 236 5.90 -0.09 -11.68
N HIS A 237 5.91 0.35 -12.94
CA HIS A 237 5.89 1.76 -13.35
C HIS A 237 7.05 2.59 -12.79
N ASN A 238 8.18 1.96 -12.49
CA ASN A 238 9.31 2.64 -11.85
C ASN A 238 9.95 3.66 -12.81
N ARG A 239 10.49 4.75 -12.28
CA ARG A 239 11.30 5.70 -13.06
C ARG A 239 12.74 5.20 -13.24
N ASP A 240 13.31 4.70 -12.14
CA ASP A 240 14.68 4.21 -12.10
C ASP A 240 14.81 3.02 -11.14
N LEU A 241 15.68 2.07 -11.49
CA LEU A 241 15.94 0.84 -10.73
C LEU A 241 17.25 1.00 -9.94
N ARG A 242 17.22 0.71 -8.64
CA ARG A 242 18.37 0.80 -7.72
C ARG A 242 19.01 -0.55 -7.41
N VAL A 243 18.52 -1.61 -8.04
CA VAL A 243 18.97 -2.99 -7.87
C VAL A 243 19.09 -3.70 -9.20
N ARG A 244 19.72 -4.87 -9.19
CA ARG A 244 19.95 -5.72 -10.37
C ARG A 244 19.46 -7.14 -10.11
N THR A 245 19.15 -7.87 -11.18
CA THR A 245 18.82 -9.31 -11.11
C THR A 245 19.88 -10.09 -10.35
N GLY A 246 19.46 -10.98 -9.45
CA GLY A 246 20.31 -11.79 -8.57
C GLY A 246 20.79 -11.08 -7.29
N GLN A 247 20.53 -9.78 -7.13
CA GLN A 247 20.95 -9.03 -5.95
C GLN A 247 20.13 -9.42 -4.72
N LYS A 248 20.80 -9.67 -3.58
CA LYS A 248 20.13 -9.76 -2.28
C LYS A 248 19.75 -8.38 -1.76
N VAL A 249 18.53 -8.23 -1.29
CA VAL A 249 18.00 -7.00 -0.71
C VAL A 249 17.61 -7.20 0.74
N ARG A 250 17.83 -6.17 1.56
CA ARG A 250 17.42 -6.15 2.97
C ARG A 250 16.07 -5.46 3.11
N ARG A 251 15.35 -5.74 4.20
CA ARG A 251 14.13 -5.01 4.58
C ARG A 251 14.43 -3.51 4.62
N GLU A 252 13.48 -2.68 4.19
CA GLU A 252 13.61 -1.22 4.04
C GLU A 252 14.60 -0.72 2.98
N GLN A 253 15.31 -1.59 2.27
CA GLN A 253 16.23 -1.17 1.21
C GLN A 253 15.46 -0.55 0.04
N VAL A 254 15.90 0.63 -0.40
CA VAL A 254 15.37 1.27 -1.61
C VAL A 254 15.79 0.45 -2.84
N ILE A 255 14.81 0.03 -3.63
CA ILE A 255 15.00 -0.83 -4.82
C ILE A 255 14.67 -0.11 -6.12
N ALA A 256 13.86 0.95 -6.07
CA ALA A 256 13.45 1.74 -7.22
C ALA A 256 12.95 3.12 -6.76
N THR A 257 12.49 3.94 -7.71
CA THR A 257 11.70 5.13 -7.40
C THR A 257 10.44 5.19 -8.24
N VAL A 258 9.39 5.79 -7.69
CA VAL A 258 8.10 6.01 -8.36
C VAL A 258 8.30 6.69 -9.70
N GLY A 259 7.58 6.22 -10.71
CA GLY A 259 7.65 6.77 -12.05
C GLY A 259 6.35 6.61 -12.80
N GLU A 260 6.50 6.69 -14.12
CA GLU A 260 5.40 6.63 -15.09
C GLU A 260 5.78 5.77 -16.30
N SER A 261 6.70 4.80 -16.12
CA SER A 261 7.10 3.93 -17.24
C SER A 261 6.00 2.93 -17.59
N GLY A 262 5.93 2.51 -18.85
CA GLY A 262 4.92 1.53 -19.29
C GLY A 262 3.57 2.19 -19.56
N ARG A 263 2.47 1.49 -19.24
CA ARG A 263 1.10 1.98 -19.40
C ARG A 263 0.58 2.50 -18.06
N THR A 264 0.40 3.80 -17.94
CA THR A 264 -0.03 4.46 -16.70
C THR A 264 -0.82 5.74 -17.01
N SER A 265 -1.64 6.20 -16.05
CA SER A 265 -2.36 7.48 -16.09
C SER A 265 -1.69 8.59 -15.24
N GLY A 266 -0.59 8.30 -14.56
CA GLY A 266 0.17 9.26 -13.75
C GLY A 266 1.14 8.60 -12.77
N PRO A 267 1.92 9.36 -11.98
CA PRO A 267 2.98 8.79 -11.17
C PRO A 267 2.44 7.98 -9.98
N HIS A 268 2.75 6.68 -9.99
CA HIS A 268 2.38 5.72 -8.94
C HIS A 268 3.33 4.52 -8.96
N VAL A 269 3.25 3.68 -7.94
CA VAL A 269 3.78 2.31 -7.98
C VAL A 269 2.62 1.33 -8.06
N HIS A 270 2.66 0.44 -9.05
CA HIS A 270 1.83 -0.76 -9.06
C HIS A 270 2.57 -1.84 -8.26
N PHE A 271 1.94 -2.32 -7.19
CA PHE A 271 2.50 -3.26 -6.24
C PHE A 271 1.68 -4.55 -6.22
N GLU A 272 2.32 -5.66 -6.56
CA GLU A 272 1.70 -6.98 -6.47
C GLU A 272 2.33 -7.82 -5.38
N VAL A 273 1.52 -8.67 -4.76
CA VAL A 273 1.94 -9.81 -3.96
C VAL A 273 1.50 -11.05 -4.69
N ARG A 274 2.41 -12.03 -4.85
CA ARG A 274 2.05 -13.32 -5.42
C ARG A 274 2.44 -14.46 -4.48
N VAL A 275 1.52 -15.41 -4.34
CA VAL A 275 1.72 -16.66 -3.60
C VAL A 275 1.55 -17.82 -4.57
N ASP A 276 2.56 -18.70 -4.61
CA ASP A 276 2.63 -19.82 -5.56
C ASP A 276 2.45 -19.37 -7.01
N GLY A 277 3.04 -18.22 -7.34
CA GLY A 277 2.97 -17.57 -8.66
C GLY A 277 1.63 -16.89 -8.98
N LYS A 278 0.63 -16.99 -8.10
CA LYS A 278 -0.69 -16.39 -8.30
C LYS A 278 -0.80 -15.05 -7.57
N PRO A 279 -1.33 -14.01 -8.23
CA PRO A 279 -1.59 -12.72 -7.61
C PRO A 279 -2.69 -12.84 -6.56
N VAL A 280 -2.44 -12.23 -5.41
CA VAL A 280 -3.31 -12.18 -4.23
C VAL A 280 -3.44 -10.72 -3.78
N ASP A 281 -4.48 -10.40 -3.02
CA ASP A 281 -4.68 -9.03 -2.53
C ASP A 281 -3.52 -8.59 -1.62
N PRO A 282 -2.69 -7.60 -2.03
CA PRO A 282 -1.59 -7.10 -1.21
C PRO A 282 -2.02 -6.61 0.18
N LEU A 283 -3.25 -6.10 0.31
CA LEU A 283 -3.77 -5.59 1.58
C LEU A 283 -3.98 -6.68 2.63
N GLU A 284 -4.03 -7.96 2.25
CA GLU A 284 -4.06 -9.10 3.19
C GLU A 284 -2.68 -9.45 3.79
N TYR A 285 -1.60 -8.87 3.25
CA TYR A 285 -0.21 -9.11 3.65
C TYR A 285 0.45 -7.88 4.26
N LEU A 286 0.01 -6.70 3.84
CA LEU A 286 0.47 -5.42 4.35
C LEU A 286 -0.07 -5.16 5.77
N GLY A 287 0.78 -4.56 6.60
CA GLY A 287 0.38 -4.07 7.92
C GLY A 287 -0.52 -2.83 7.85
N VAL A 288 -0.78 -2.21 9.00
CA VAL A 288 -1.32 -0.84 9.03
C VAL A 288 -0.32 0.09 8.35
N MET A 289 -0.80 1.00 7.50
CA MET A 289 0.09 1.99 6.87
C MET A 289 0.83 2.77 7.97
N PRO A 290 2.17 2.92 7.89
CA PRO A 290 2.92 3.61 8.92
C PRO A 290 2.39 5.03 9.15
N PRO A 291 2.29 5.48 10.41
CA PRO A 291 1.87 6.85 10.72
C PRO A 291 2.84 7.89 10.13
N ALA A 292 2.35 9.13 10.04
CA ALA A 292 3.02 10.26 9.43
C ALA A 292 4.33 10.69 10.11
#